data_AF-A0AA42ARK4-F1
#
_entry.id   AF-A0AA42ARK4-F1
#
_cell.length_a   1.000
_cell.length_b   1.000
_cell.length_c   1.000
_cell.angle_alpha   90.00
_cell.angle_beta   90.00
_cell.angle_gamma   90.00
#
_symmetry.space_group_name_H-M   'P 1'
#
loop_
_entity.id
_entity.type
_entity.pdbx_description
1 polymer ?
#
loop_
_entity_poly.entity_id
_entity_poly.type
_entity_poly.pdbx_seq_one_letter_code
_entity_poly.pdbx_strand_id
1 'polypeptide(L)'
;GPYCCGTGADKAFGRDIVDAHYKACLYAGINISGINGEVMPEQWEIQVGPAVGISAGDEIWVARYILERITEVAGVIVSFDPKPIKGDWNGAAAHCNYRTKSMREDGVYGVILKAIEKLSHKHKEHIAAYGEGNKRRLTGVHGTANINTFKWGTYYCGTGADKAFGHVIVDAHYEACLYAGINISEINGEVMPGQWEFQAGPVVGISAVGISAGDEIWVARYILERITEVAGVIVSFDPKPIKGDWNGAGAHCNYSTKSMREDGGYEVILKAIEKLSHKHKEHIAAYGEGNERRLTGKHETADINTFKWGVANRGASIRVGRDTEAAGKGYFEDRRPASNMDPDVVTAMIAETTIL
;
A
#
# COMPACT_ATOMS: atom_id res chain seq x y z
N GLY A 1 5.15 5.07 -3.51
CA GLY A 1 6.18 5.62 -4.43
C GLY A 1 6.88 4.46 -5.10
N PRO A 2 7.62 4.67 -6.19
CA PRO A 2 8.17 3.56 -7.01
C PRO A 2 9.20 2.66 -6.30
N TYR A 3 9.65 3.05 -5.10
CA TYR A 3 10.64 2.32 -4.29
C TYR A 3 10.02 1.45 -3.19
N CYS A 4 8.78 1.76 -2.77
CA CYS A 4 8.08 0.97 -1.75
C CYS A 4 7.78 -0.40 -2.35
N CYS A 5 8.29 -1.47 -1.74
CA CYS A 5 8.19 -2.83 -2.25
C CYS A 5 8.66 -3.01 -3.71
N GLY A 6 9.49 -2.09 -4.23
CA GLY A 6 9.94 -2.12 -5.63
C GLY A 6 10.84 -3.33 -5.94
N THR A 7 10.71 -3.86 -7.16
CA THR A 7 11.57 -4.93 -7.72
C THR A 7 12.38 -4.39 -8.90
N GLY A 8 13.57 -4.97 -9.13
CA GLY A 8 14.50 -4.53 -10.19
C GLY A 8 15.63 -3.63 -9.69
N ALA A 9 16.80 -3.73 -10.34
CA ALA A 9 18.03 -3.02 -9.93
C ALA A 9 17.91 -1.48 -10.04
N ASP A 10 16.92 -0.97 -10.78
CA ASP A 10 16.61 0.44 -10.94
C ASP A 10 15.77 1.02 -9.80
N LYS A 11 15.24 0.17 -8.89
CA LYS A 11 14.32 0.56 -7.81
C LYS A 11 14.68 -0.02 -6.45
N ALA A 12 15.13 -1.27 -6.41
CA ALA A 12 15.40 -2.03 -5.18
C ALA A 12 16.88 -1.91 -4.73
N PHE A 13 17.34 -0.68 -4.52
CA PHE A 13 18.72 -0.41 -4.12
C PHE A 13 19.06 -1.05 -2.77
N GLY A 14 20.20 -1.76 -2.69
CA GLY A 14 20.66 -2.43 -1.48
C GLY A 14 19.93 -3.74 -1.12
N ARG A 15 19.19 -4.34 -2.06
CA ARG A 15 18.46 -5.61 -1.83
C ARG A 15 19.37 -6.75 -1.38
N ASP A 16 20.55 -6.84 -1.98
CA ASP A 16 21.58 -7.84 -1.65
C ASP A 16 22.02 -7.76 -0.19
N ILE A 17 22.19 -6.55 0.34
CA ILE A 17 22.52 -6.28 1.75
C ILE A 17 21.37 -6.74 2.66
N VAL A 18 20.13 -6.37 2.34
CA VAL A 18 18.98 -6.68 3.20
C VAL A 18 18.63 -8.16 3.15
N ASP A 19 18.81 -8.83 2.01
CA ASP A 19 18.69 -10.28 1.90
C ASP A 19 19.77 -11.03 2.69
N ALA A 20 21.01 -10.53 2.63
CA ALA A 20 22.10 -11.06 3.45
C ALA A 20 21.80 -10.88 4.95
N HIS A 21 21.28 -9.71 5.33
CA HIS A 21 20.86 -9.40 6.69
C HIS A 21 19.75 -10.33 7.17
N TYR A 22 18.71 -10.52 6.36
CA TYR A 22 17.61 -11.41 6.69
C TYR A 22 18.08 -12.84 6.95
N LYS A 23 18.91 -13.37 6.04
CA LYS A 23 19.50 -14.71 6.19
C LYS A 23 20.41 -14.81 7.43
N ALA A 24 21.21 -13.79 7.70
CA ALA A 24 22.09 -13.76 8.87
C ALA A 24 21.29 -13.69 10.19
N CYS A 25 20.19 -12.94 10.22
CA CYS A 25 19.28 -12.92 11.36
C CYS A 25 18.63 -14.28 11.61
N LEU A 26 18.14 -14.96 10.56
CA LEU A 26 17.63 -16.33 10.68
C LEU A 26 18.70 -17.29 11.22
N TYR A 27 19.93 -17.22 10.70
CA TYR A 27 21.03 -18.05 11.17
C TYR A 27 21.41 -17.78 12.63
N ALA A 28 21.35 -16.51 13.06
CA ALA A 28 21.62 -16.10 14.43
C ALA A 28 20.47 -16.43 15.42
N GLY A 29 19.37 -17.00 14.93
CA GLY A 29 18.20 -17.33 15.75
C GLY A 29 17.36 -16.12 16.16
N ILE A 30 17.52 -14.98 15.46
CA ILE A 30 16.64 -13.82 15.63
C ILE A 30 15.30 -14.14 14.98
N ASN A 31 14.20 -13.80 15.66
CA ASN A 31 12.86 -14.05 15.15
C ASN A 31 12.46 -12.99 14.11
N ILE A 32 13.22 -12.92 13.01
CA ILE A 32 12.94 -12.01 11.90
C ILE A 32 11.78 -12.56 11.06
N SER A 33 10.74 -11.75 10.88
CA SER A 33 9.49 -12.15 10.22
C SER A 33 9.33 -11.61 8.81
N GLY A 34 10.08 -10.57 8.44
CA GLY A 34 9.92 -9.96 7.12
C GLY A 34 10.88 -8.81 6.83
N ILE A 35 10.98 -8.48 5.55
CA ILE A 35 11.72 -7.32 5.01
C ILE A 35 10.93 -6.71 3.85
N ASN A 36 10.87 -5.39 3.76
CA ASN A 36 10.20 -4.70 2.66
C ASN A 36 10.92 -3.39 2.31
N GLY A 37 10.94 -3.04 1.03
CA GLY A 37 11.37 -1.73 0.58
C GLY A 37 10.33 -0.68 0.97
N GLU A 38 10.78 0.51 1.38
CA GLU A 38 9.93 1.61 1.82
C GLU A 38 9.89 2.73 0.76
N VAL A 39 9.19 3.83 1.05
CA VAL A 39 8.83 4.84 0.04
C VAL A 39 10.03 5.60 -0.56
N MET A 40 11.17 5.64 0.13
CA MET A 40 12.41 6.30 -0.31
C MET A 40 13.42 5.27 -0.86
N PRO A 41 14.23 5.59 -1.89
CA PRO A 41 15.32 4.72 -2.33
C PRO A 41 16.22 4.30 -1.17
N GLU A 42 16.67 3.05 -1.18
CA GLU A 42 17.55 2.46 -0.13
C GLU A 42 16.93 2.43 1.28
N GLN A 43 15.65 2.78 1.43
CA GLN A 43 14.92 2.65 2.68
C GLN A 43 14.30 1.26 2.76
N TRP A 44 14.59 0.55 3.86
CA TRP A 44 14.08 -0.79 4.10
C TRP A 44 13.48 -0.89 5.50
N GLU A 45 12.34 -1.56 5.62
CA GLU A 45 11.77 -2.01 6.88
C GLU A 45 12.20 -3.47 7.12
N ILE A 46 12.56 -3.75 8.37
CA ILE A 46 12.85 -5.09 8.89
C ILE A 46 11.88 -5.37 10.03
N GLN A 47 11.32 -6.58 10.06
CA GLN A 47 10.29 -6.96 11.02
C GLN A 47 10.84 -8.04 11.95
N VAL A 48 10.82 -7.78 13.26
CA VAL A 48 11.30 -8.72 14.30
C VAL A 48 10.14 -9.01 15.25
N GLY A 49 9.86 -10.29 15.45
CA GLY A 49 8.81 -10.81 16.31
C GLY A 49 7.96 -11.87 15.61
N PRO A 50 6.98 -12.45 16.33
CA PRO A 50 6.54 -12.07 17.68
C PRO A 50 7.54 -12.47 18.78
N ALA A 51 7.75 -11.59 19.76
CA ALA A 51 8.61 -11.87 20.92
C ALA A 51 7.92 -11.46 22.23
N VAL A 52 8.40 -11.98 23.37
CA VAL A 52 7.76 -11.80 24.69
C VAL A 52 8.53 -10.77 25.53
N GLY A 53 7.85 -9.71 25.95
CA GLY A 53 8.44 -8.69 26.82
C GLY A 53 9.55 -7.90 26.11
N ILE A 54 10.69 -7.75 26.79
CA ILE A 54 11.81 -6.94 26.28
C ILE A 54 12.70 -7.67 25.27
N SER A 55 12.49 -8.98 25.06
CA SER A 55 13.29 -9.79 24.11
C SER A 55 13.25 -9.25 22.68
N ALA A 56 12.13 -8.65 22.26
CA ALA A 56 12.05 -7.94 20.97
C ALA A 56 13.12 -6.85 20.84
N GLY A 57 13.40 -6.14 21.94
CA GLY A 57 14.43 -5.10 21.97
C GLY A 57 15.83 -5.68 21.83
N ASP A 58 16.13 -6.77 22.54
CA ASP A 58 17.42 -7.46 22.45
C ASP A 58 17.65 -8.01 21.03
N GLU A 59 16.64 -8.66 20.45
CA GLU A 59 16.70 -9.17 19.09
C GLU A 59 16.89 -8.07 18.04
N ILE A 60 16.22 -6.93 18.19
CA ILE A 60 16.44 -5.76 17.32
C ILE A 60 17.87 -5.21 17.47
N TRP A 61 18.44 -5.19 18.67
CA TRP A 61 19.82 -4.76 18.87
C TRP A 61 20.82 -5.67 18.16
N VAL A 62 20.65 -6.99 18.29
CA VAL A 62 21.50 -7.96 17.59
C VAL A 62 21.28 -7.86 16.07
N ALA A 63 20.04 -7.70 15.62
CA ALA A 63 19.74 -7.51 14.20
C ALA A 63 20.44 -6.26 13.64
N ARG A 64 20.42 -5.14 14.36
CA ARG A 64 21.14 -3.91 13.96
C ARG A 64 22.64 -4.13 13.86
N TYR A 65 23.23 -4.80 14.86
CA TYR A 65 24.66 -5.13 14.82
C TYR A 65 25.02 -5.98 13.60
N ILE A 66 24.22 -7.01 13.30
CA ILE A 66 24.43 -7.84 12.10
C ILE A 66 24.34 -6.99 10.83
N LEU A 67 23.36 -6.07 10.74
CA LEU A 67 23.21 -5.18 9.60
C LEU A 67 24.43 -4.27 9.43
N GLU A 68 24.91 -3.66 10.52
CA GLU A 68 26.12 -2.84 10.52
C GLU A 68 27.32 -3.64 10.01
N ARG A 69 27.53 -4.87 10.50
CA ARG A 69 28.62 -5.75 10.04
C ARG A 69 28.53 -6.12 8.57
N ILE A 70 27.33 -6.35 8.05
CA ILE A 70 27.12 -6.65 6.63
C ILE A 70 27.41 -5.40 5.78
N THR A 71 26.92 -4.24 6.20
CA THR A 71 27.18 -2.98 5.48
C THR A 71 28.65 -2.57 5.50
N GLU A 72 29.36 -2.85 6.60
CA GLU A 72 30.81 -2.64 6.70
C GLU A 72 31.57 -3.48 5.66
N VAL A 73 31.20 -4.76 5.49
CA VAL A 73 31.79 -5.64 4.46
C VAL A 73 31.42 -5.18 3.05
N ALA A 74 30.19 -4.71 2.85
CA ALA A 74 29.71 -4.20 1.57
C ALA A 74 30.25 -2.80 1.22
N GLY A 75 30.95 -2.13 2.14
CA GLY A 75 31.50 -0.79 1.93
C GLY A 75 30.45 0.33 1.89
N VAL A 76 29.29 0.12 2.53
CA VAL A 76 28.22 1.12 2.62
C VAL A 76 27.89 1.46 4.09
N ILE A 77 27.14 2.54 4.31
CA ILE A 77 26.79 3.02 5.66
C ILE A 77 25.29 2.86 5.87
N VAL A 78 24.91 2.06 6.87
CA VAL A 78 23.52 2.02 7.36
C VAL A 78 23.23 3.24 8.23
N SER A 79 22.03 3.82 8.08
CA SER A 79 21.54 4.89 8.95
C SER A 79 20.24 4.49 9.63
N PHE A 80 20.20 4.67 10.95
CA PHE A 80 18.98 4.55 11.77
C PHE A 80 18.37 5.92 12.12
N ASP A 81 18.81 6.99 11.47
CA ASP A 81 18.27 8.33 11.70
C ASP A 81 16.79 8.38 11.26
N PRO A 82 15.88 8.99 12.03
CA PRO A 82 14.45 9.06 11.70
C PRO A 82 14.15 9.87 10.41
N LYS A 83 15.10 10.65 9.92
CA LYS A 83 15.01 11.46 8.69
C LYS A 83 16.43 11.61 8.08
N PRO A 84 16.97 10.54 7.48
CA PRO A 84 18.36 10.52 7.01
C PRO A 84 18.56 11.43 5.79
N ILE A 85 17.54 11.55 4.94
CA ILE A 85 17.55 12.41 3.76
C ILE A 85 16.68 13.67 4.02
N LYS A 86 17.25 14.84 3.74
CA LYS A 86 16.53 16.13 3.83
C LYS A 86 15.59 16.30 2.62
N GLY A 87 14.48 17.02 2.80
CA GLY A 87 13.51 17.28 1.75
C GLY A 87 12.18 16.53 1.95
N ASP A 88 11.38 16.48 0.88
CA ASP A 88 9.98 16.04 0.85
C ASP A 88 9.80 14.50 0.80
N TRP A 89 10.65 13.77 1.52
CA TRP A 89 10.60 12.31 1.64
C TRP A 89 9.85 11.85 2.90
N ASN A 90 9.42 10.59 2.97
CA ASN A 90 9.02 10.00 4.25
C ASN A 90 10.24 9.88 5.19
N GLY A 91 9.99 9.65 6.48
CA GLY A 91 11.05 9.38 7.46
C GLY A 91 11.15 7.89 7.78
N ALA A 92 12.26 7.46 8.39
CA ALA A 92 12.37 6.12 8.95
C ALA A 92 11.63 6.06 10.29
N ALA A 93 10.87 4.98 10.49
CA ALA A 93 10.10 4.75 11.70
C ALA A 93 10.34 3.35 12.23
N ALA A 94 10.13 3.17 13.54
CA ALA A 94 10.04 1.85 14.15
C ALA A 94 8.59 1.66 14.61
N HIS A 95 7.90 0.69 14.01
CA HIS A 95 6.54 0.33 14.39
C HIS A 95 6.59 -0.71 15.51
N CYS A 96 6.03 -0.37 16.68
CA CYS A 96 5.97 -1.28 17.82
C CYS A 96 4.58 -1.90 17.92
N ASN A 97 4.50 -3.20 17.65
CA ASN A 97 3.28 -3.98 17.86
C ASN A 97 3.31 -4.63 19.23
N TYR A 98 2.21 -4.52 19.98
CA TYR A 98 2.11 -5.04 21.34
C TYR A 98 0.75 -5.67 21.59
N ARG A 99 0.74 -6.80 22.31
CA ARG A 99 -0.49 -7.53 22.68
C ARG A 99 -0.34 -8.25 24.02
N THR A 100 -1.16 -7.88 25.02
CA THR A 100 -1.28 -8.61 26.29
C THR A 100 -2.05 -9.91 26.14
N LYS A 101 -2.05 -10.77 27.16
CA LYS A 101 -2.96 -11.92 27.26
C LYS A 101 -4.43 -11.51 27.20
N SER A 102 -4.82 -10.44 27.91
CA SER A 102 -6.19 -9.91 27.88
C SER A 102 -6.61 -9.33 26.53
N MET A 103 -5.66 -8.99 25.64
CA MET A 103 -5.92 -8.60 24.26
C MET A 103 -6.07 -9.82 23.32
N ARG A 104 -6.10 -11.05 23.85
CA ARG A 104 -6.20 -12.30 23.06
C ARG A 104 -7.50 -13.08 23.20
N GLU A 105 -8.39 -12.67 24.08
CA GLU A 105 -9.64 -13.37 24.38
C GLU A 105 -10.80 -12.84 23.50
N ASP A 106 -12.01 -13.40 23.61
CA ASP A 106 -13.17 -12.88 22.86
C ASP A 106 -13.71 -11.57 23.49
N GLY A 107 -14.16 -10.62 22.67
CA GLY A 107 -14.65 -9.31 23.15
C GLY A 107 -13.56 -8.25 23.40
N VAL A 108 -12.36 -8.44 22.83
CA VAL A 108 -11.13 -7.67 23.07
C VAL A 108 -11.12 -6.19 22.70
N TYR A 109 -12.03 -5.72 21.86
CA TYR A 109 -11.94 -4.36 21.32
C TYR A 109 -11.95 -3.30 22.42
N GLY A 110 -12.77 -3.47 23.46
CA GLY A 110 -12.80 -2.57 24.61
C GLY A 110 -11.50 -2.54 25.43
N VAL A 111 -10.75 -3.65 25.47
CA VAL A 111 -9.44 -3.72 26.15
C VAL A 111 -8.38 -2.97 25.36
N ILE A 112 -8.41 -3.11 24.04
CA ILE A 112 -7.51 -2.41 23.12
C ILE A 112 -7.78 -0.90 23.18
N LEU A 113 -9.04 -0.47 23.12
CA LEU A 113 -9.41 0.94 23.24
C LEU A 113 -8.93 1.56 24.55
N LYS A 114 -9.11 0.85 25.68
CA LYS A 114 -8.60 1.31 26.99
C LYS A 114 -7.08 1.41 27.02
N ALA A 115 -6.37 0.52 26.33
CA ALA A 115 -4.91 0.61 26.23
C ALA A 115 -4.46 1.79 25.36
N ILE A 116 -5.13 2.02 24.23
CA ILE A 116 -4.90 3.18 23.35
C ILE A 116 -5.18 4.48 24.11
N GLU A 117 -6.27 4.55 24.87
CA GLU A 117 -6.61 5.69 25.71
C GLU A 117 -5.51 5.96 26.75
N LYS A 118 -5.05 4.92 27.46
CA LYS A 118 -3.92 5.03 28.39
C LYS A 118 -2.64 5.53 27.72
N LEU A 119 -2.33 5.04 26.52
CA LEU A 119 -1.18 5.51 25.74
C LEU A 119 -1.32 6.98 25.35
N SER A 120 -2.53 7.43 25.00
CA SER A 120 -2.80 8.82 24.60
C SER A 120 -2.46 9.82 25.72
N HIS A 121 -2.72 9.47 26.98
CA HIS A 121 -2.39 10.31 28.14
C HIS A 121 -0.89 10.50 28.36
N LYS A 122 -0.09 9.55 27.86
CA LYS A 122 1.37 9.53 27.99
C LYS A 122 2.11 9.92 26.72
N HIS A 123 1.39 10.35 25.68
CA HIS A 123 1.95 10.65 24.36
C HIS A 123 3.20 11.56 24.41
N LYS A 124 3.14 12.69 25.11
CA LYS A 124 4.28 13.63 25.20
C LYS A 124 5.48 13.04 25.92
N GLU A 125 5.24 12.27 26.99
CA GLU A 125 6.28 11.60 27.78
C GLU A 125 6.97 10.52 26.94
N HIS A 126 6.18 9.70 26.24
CA HIS A 126 6.69 8.65 25.36
C HIS A 126 7.48 9.23 24.18
N ILE A 127 6.98 10.27 23.51
CA ILE A 127 7.71 10.94 22.42
C ILE A 127 9.07 11.48 22.89
N ALA A 128 9.16 11.97 24.13
CA ALA A 128 10.43 12.40 24.71
C ALA A 128 11.40 11.23 24.96
N ALA A 129 10.87 10.04 25.28
CA ALA A 129 11.66 8.83 25.51
C ALA A 129 12.06 8.08 24.21
N TYR A 130 11.33 8.23 23.12
CA TYR A 130 11.55 7.53 21.84
C TYR A 130 12.74 8.05 21.02
N GLY A 131 13.60 8.86 21.62
CA GLY A 131 14.80 9.39 21.00
C GLY A 131 14.59 10.71 20.25
N GLU A 132 15.71 11.25 19.79
CA GLU A 132 15.79 12.58 19.18
C GLU A 132 15.41 12.56 17.69
N GLY A 133 15.18 13.74 17.10
CA GLY A 133 14.93 13.87 15.67
C GLY A 133 13.52 13.49 15.18
N ASN A 134 12.66 12.92 16.03
CA ASN A 134 11.27 12.56 15.70
C ASN A 134 10.43 13.74 15.16
N LYS A 135 10.73 14.97 15.58
CA LYS A 135 10.10 16.21 15.06
C LYS A 135 10.26 16.39 13.54
N ARG A 136 11.33 15.84 12.95
CA ARG A 136 11.62 15.93 11.51
C ARG A 136 10.78 14.99 10.67
N ARG A 137 10.28 13.89 11.24
CA ARG A 137 9.45 12.89 10.54
C ARG A 137 7.97 12.96 10.90
N LEU A 138 7.64 13.25 12.17
CA LEU A 138 6.27 13.24 12.69
C LEU A 138 5.56 14.58 12.42
N THR A 139 5.40 14.90 11.14
CA THR A 139 4.85 16.18 10.69
C THR A 139 3.33 16.11 10.43
N GLY A 140 2.77 14.91 10.24
CA GLY A 140 1.41 14.75 9.73
C GLY A 140 1.31 14.74 8.20
N VAL A 141 2.45 14.72 7.50
CA VAL A 141 2.56 14.73 6.04
C VAL A 141 3.19 13.40 5.58
N HIS A 142 2.98 12.98 4.34
CA HIS A 142 3.48 11.69 3.80
C HIS A 142 3.02 10.45 4.58
N GLY A 143 1.80 10.47 5.13
CA GLY A 143 1.25 9.34 5.90
C GLY A 143 1.85 9.18 7.30
N THR A 144 2.71 10.10 7.77
CA THR A 144 3.22 10.05 9.13
C THR A 144 2.21 10.62 10.14
N ALA A 145 2.27 10.16 11.38
CA ALA A 145 1.55 10.80 12.48
C ALA A 145 2.14 12.20 12.75
N ASN A 146 1.34 13.09 13.35
CA ASN A 146 1.83 14.40 13.79
C ASN A 146 2.29 14.34 15.25
N ILE A 147 3.46 14.90 15.55
CA ILE A 147 4.09 14.81 16.87
C ILE A 147 3.23 15.40 17.99
N ASN A 148 2.36 16.36 17.67
CA ASN A 148 1.51 17.04 18.65
C ASN A 148 0.15 16.36 18.84
N THR A 149 -0.23 15.41 17.98
CA THR A 149 -1.58 14.82 18.00
C THR A 149 -1.51 13.31 18.07
N PHE A 150 -2.28 12.73 18.99
CA PHE A 150 -2.48 11.29 19.06
C PHE A 150 -3.70 10.92 18.20
N LYS A 151 -3.47 10.25 17.06
CA LYS A 151 -4.52 9.70 16.17
C LYS A 151 -4.32 8.20 16.05
N TRP A 152 -5.41 7.44 15.92
CA TRP A 152 -5.37 5.98 15.81
C TRP A 152 -6.34 5.49 14.72
N GLY A 153 -5.90 4.44 14.02
CA GLY A 153 -6.66 3.61 13.07
C GLY A 153 -6.08 2.19 13.16
N THR A 154 -6.91 1.17 13.02
CA THR A 154 -6.58 -0.18 13.56
C THR A 154 -6.21 -1.24 12.53
N TYR A 155 -6.47 -1.02 11.24
CA TYR A 155 -6.48 -2.11 10.24
C TYR A 155 -5.56 -1.88 9.03
N TYR A 156 -5.49 -0.65 8.50
CA TYR A 156 -4.65 -0.34 7.35
C TYR A 156 -3.16 -0.66 7.64
N CYS A 157 -2.58 -1.54 6.83
CA CYS A 157 -1.24 -2.12 7.02
C CYS A 157 -0.97 -2.67 8.43
N GLY A 158 -2.02 -3.07 9.15
CA GLY A 158 -1.91 -3.62 10.49
C GLY A 158 -1.33 -5.04 10.48
N THR A 159 -0.57 -5.40 11.52
CA THR A 159 -0.07 -6.77 11.73
C THR A 159 -0.56 -7.34 13.06
N GLY A 160 -0.72 -8.66 13.12
CA GLY A 160 -1.22 -9.39 14.29
C GLY A 160 -2.64 -9.93 14.12
N ALA A 161 -2.96 -11.00 14.85
CA ALA A 161 -4.21 -11.75 14.71
C ALA A 161 -5.49 -10.94 15.01
N ASP A 162 -5.36 -9.81 15.71
CA ASP A 162 -6.44 -8.88 16.03
C ASP A 162 -6.62 -7.76 15.00
N LYS A 163 -5.80 -7.73 13.93
CA LYS A 163 -5.78 -6.65 12.93
C LYS A 163 -5.74 -7.16 11.49
N ALA A 164 -4.88 -8.14 11.20
CA ALA A 164 -4.61 -8.68 9.87
C ALA A 164 -5.42 -9.96 9.58
N PHE A 165 -6.74 -9.83 9.53
CA PHE A 165 -7.64 -10.95 9.30
C PHE A 165 -7.50 -11.47 7.87
N GLY A 166 -7.11 -12.74 7.70
CA GLY A 166 -7.03 -13.37 6.38
C GLY A 166 -5.68 -13.23 5.66
N HIS A 167 -4.62 -12.74 6.30
CA HIS A 167 -3.30 -12.59 5.66
C HIS A 167 -2.77 -13.87 5.00
N VAL A 168 -3.01 -15.06 5.60
CA VAL A 168 -2.59 -16.36 5.03
C VAL A 168 -3.17 -16.59 3.63
N ILE A 169 -4.39 -16.12 3.36
CA ILE A 169 -5.02 -16.21 2.03
C ILE A 169 -4.32 -15.27 1.05
N VAL A 170 -3.99 -14.06 1.50
CA VAL A 170 -3.37 -13.03 0.68
C VAL A 170 -1.93 -13.38 0.33
N ASP A 171 -1.16 -13.88 1.30
CA ASP A 171 0.21 -14.36 1.09
C ASP A 171 0.22 -15.54 0.10
N ALA A 172 -0.69 -16.51 0.28
CA ALA A 172 -0.83 -17.64 -0.64
C ALA A 172 -1.28 -17.20 -2.04
N HIS A 173 -2.16 -16.20 -2.14
CA HIS A 173 -2.60 -15.63 -3.42
C HIS A 173 -1.46 -14.94 -4.14
N TYR A 174 -0.63 -14.18 -3.41
CA TYR A 174 0.52 -13.50 -3.95
C TYR A 174 1.54 -14.50 -4.52
N GLU A 175 1.90 -15.53 -3.74
CA GLU A 175 2.80 -16.61 -4.19
C GLU A 175 2.24 -17.37 -5.40
N ALA A 176 0.93 -17.68 -5.40
CA ALA A 176 0.29 -18.37 -6.50
C ALA A 176 0.25 -17.53 -7.79
N CYS A 177 0.01 -16.22 -7.68
CA CYS A 177 0.05 -15.31 -8.83
C CYS A 177 1.46 -15.20 -9.43
N LEU A 178 2.48 -15.07 -8.57
CA LEU A 178 3.89 -15.09 -9.01
C LEU A 178 4.24 -16.39 -9.72
N TYR A 179 3.84 -17.54 -9.15
CA TYR A 179 4.08 -18.85 -9.76
C TYR A 179 3.35 -19.01 -11.10
N ALA A 180 2.13 -18.47 -11.23
CA ALA A 180 1.36 -18.48 -12.47
C ALA A 180 1.90 -17.54 -13.55
N GLY A 181 2.90 -16.70 -13.23
CA GLY A 181 3.46 -15.71 -14.16
C GLY A 181 2.59 -14.46 -14.34
N ILE A 182 1.66 -14.20 -13.42
CA ILE A 182 0.91 -12.94 -13.36
C ILE A 182 1.86 -11.86 -12.89
N ASN A 183 1.82 -10.68 -13.51
CA ASN A 183 2.64 -9.54 -13.11
C ASN A 183 2.06 -8.84 -11.88
N ILE A 184 1.87 -9.60 -10.80
CA ILE A 184 1.44 -9.07 -9.51
C ILE A 184 2.59 -8.24 -8.93
N SER A 185 2.31 -6.98 -8.61
CA SER A 185 3.31 -6.05 -8.08
C SER A 185 3.28 -5.99 -6.57
N GLU A 186 2.10 -5.87 -5.96
CA GLU A 186 1.97 -5.52 -4.54
C GLU A 186 0.73 -6.20 -3.90
N ILE A 187 0.72 -6.24 -2.56
CA ILE A 187 -0.43 -6.55 -1.69
C ILE A 187 -0.41 -5.65 -0.45
N ASN A 188 -1.57 -5.28 0.08
CA ASN A 188 -1.67 -4.58 1.36
C ASN A 188 -3.00 -4.83 2.09
N GLY A 189 -2.97 -4.74 3.43
CA GLY A 189 -4.19 -4.72 4.24
C GLY A 189 -4.87 -3.35 4.15
N GLU A 190 -6.17 -3.35 3.88
CA GLU A 190 -6.94 -2.14 3.62
C GLU A 190 -7.61 -1.57 4.90
N VAL A 191 -8.30 -0.43 4.74
CA VAL A 191 -8.86 0.32 5.87
C VAL A 191 -9.93 -0.46 6.66
N MET A 192 -10.74 -1.30 5.99
CA MET A 192 -11.75 -2.12 6.64
C MET A 192 -11.17 -3.48 7.11
N PRO A 193 -11.52 -4.00 8.30
CA PRO A 193 -11.09 -5.33 8.75
C PRO A 193 -11.45 -6.42 7.73
N GLY A 194 -10.46 -7.24 7.36
CA GLY A 194 -10.65 -8.31 6.38
C GLY A 194 -10.71 -7.82 4.93
N GLN A 195 -10.55 -6.51 4.67
CA GLN A 195 -10.36 -5.96 3.34
C GLN A 195 -8.86 -5.96 3.00
N TRP A 196 -8.56 -6.35 1.78
CA TRP A 196 -7.20 -6.43 1.24
C TRP A 196 -7.17 -5.92 -0.19
N GLU A 197 -6.00 -5.48 -0.62
CA GLU A 197 -5.71 -5.06 -1.99
C GLU A 197 -4.56 -5.89 -2.55
N PHE A 198 -4.63 -6.18 -3.85
CA PHE A 198 -3.51 -6.64 -4.65
C PHE A 198 -3.43 -5.77 -5.91
N GLN A 199 -2.23 -5.57 -6.42
CA GLN A 199 -1.98 -4.77 -7.61
C GLN A 199 -1.37 -5.67 -8.70
N ALA A 200 -1.91 -5.61 -9.91
CA ALA A 200 -1.36 -6.29 -11.08
C ALA A 200 -0.95 -5.27 -12.14
N GLY A 201 0.26 -5.43 -12.67
CA GLY A 201 0.90 -4.54 -13.63
C GLY A 201 2.12 -3.81 -13.07
N PRO A 202 2.77 -2.98 -13.92
CA PRO A 202 2.28 -2.49 -15.21
C PRO A 202 2.27 -3.53 -16.33
N VAL A 203 1.15 -3.63 -17.07
CA VAL A 203 0.97 -4.51 -18.24
C VAL A 203 0.68 -3.65 -19.48
N VAL A 204 1.18 -4.04 -20.65
CA VAL A 204 0.88 -3.36 -21.92
C VAL A 204 -0.48 -3.87 -22.43
N GLY A 205 -1.56 -3.15 -22.11
CA GLY A 205 -2.93 -3.60 -22.39
C GLY A 205 -3.33 -3.74 -23.86
N ILE A 206 -2.56 -3.23 -24.83
CA ILE A 206 -2.82 -3.36 -26.28
C ILE A 206 -1.49 -3.62 -27.00
N SER A 207 -0.94 -4.82 -26.82
CA SER A 207 0.15 -5.34 -27.65
C SER A 207 -0.43 -6.41 -28.58
N ALA A 208 -0.07 -6.38 -29.86
CA ALA A 208 -0.43 -7.42 -30.83
C ALA A 208 0.13 -8.83 -30.46
N VAL A 209 0.90 -8.94 -29.38
CA VAL A 209 1.41 -10.19 -28.81
C VAL A 209 1.45 -10.05 -27.27
N GLY A 210 0.60 -10.80 -26.56
CA GLY A 210 0.70 -11.00 -25.10
C GLY A 210 -0.44 -10.39 -24.27
N ILE A 211 -1.19 -11.28 -23.60
CA ILE A 211 -2.06 -11.16 -22.41
C ILE A 211 -2.43 -9.72 -22.00
N SER A 212 -3.73 -9.39 -22.07
CA SER A 212 -4.25 -8.07 -21.71
C SER A 212 -4.15 -7.82 -20.19
N ALA A 213 -4.17 -6.54 -19.77
CA ALA A 213 -4.32 -6.22 -18.35
C ALA A 213 -5.61 -6.81 -17.75
N GLY A 214 -6.62 -7.07 -18.58
CA GLY A 214 -7.84 -7.76 -18.17
C GLY A 214 -7.64 -9.23 -17.92
N ASP A 215 -6.90 -9.93 -18.79
CA ASP A 215 -6.58 -11.34 -18.63
C ASP A 215 -5.87 -11.60 -17.29
N GLU A 216 -4.84 -10.81 -16.96
CA GLU A 216 -4.11 -10.96 -15.70
C GLU A 216 -5.01 -10.72 -14.47
N ILE A 217 -5.86 -9.70 -14.50
CA ILE A 217 -6.80 -9.42 -13.40
C ILE A 217 -7.85 -10.53 -13.28
N TRP A 218 -8.37 -11.06 -14.38
CA TRP A 218 -9.34 -12.16 -14.36
C TRP A 218 -8.72 -13.43 -13.78
N VAL A 219 -7.51 -13.79 -14.21
CA VAL A 219 -6.82 -14.98 -13.68
C VAL A 219 -6.43 -14.76 -12.21
N ALA A 220 -5.99 -13.56 -11.82
CA ALA A 220 -5.69 -13.24 -10.43
C ALA A 220 -6.95 -13.37 -9.54
N ARG A 221 -8.11 -12.88 -10.00
CA ARG A 221 -9.40 -13.06 -9.32
C ARG A 221 -9.78 -14.53 -9.19
N TYR A 222 -9.61 -15.31 -10.26
CA TYR A 222 -9.86 -16.75 -10.23
C TYR A 222 -8.98 -17.46 -9.20
N ILE A 223 -7.67 -17.20 -9.19
CA ILE A 223 -6.74 -17.78 -8.20
C ILE A 223 -7.18 -17.41 -6.77
N LEU A 224 -7.58 -16.15 -6.53
CA LEU A 224 -8.07 -15.71 -5.23
C LEU A 224 -9.30 -16.49 -4.80
N GLU A 225 -10.31 -16.61 -5.67
CA GLU A 225 -11.52 -17.39 -5.42
C GLU A 225 -11.19 -18.86 -5.10
N ARG A 226 -10.28 -19.49 -5.87
CA ARG A 226 -9.84 -20.88 -5.62
C ARG A 226 -9.18 -21.05 -4.25
N ILE A 227 -8.33 -20.11 -3.84
CA ILE A 227 -7.67 -20.16 -2.52
C ILE A 227 -8.69 -19.94 -1.40
N THR A 228 -9.62 -19.01 -1.57
CA THR A 228 -10.68 -18.78 -0.58
C THR A 228 -11.62 -19.97 -0.43
N GLU A 229 -11.91 -20.68 -1.53
CA GLU A 229 -12.68 -21.93 -1.50
C GLU A 229 -11.99 -22.98 -0.64
N VAL A 230 -10.68 -23.19 -0.81
CA VAL A 230 -9.88 -24.13 0.00
C VAL A 230 -9.85 -23.71 1.47
N ALA A 231 -9.78 -22.40 1.74
CA ALA A 231 -9.78 -21.85 3.09
C ALA A 231 -11.18 -21.84 3.75
N GLY A 232 -12.24 -22.18 3.02
CA GLY A 232 -13.61 -22.18 3.53
C GLY A 232 -14.17 -20.77 3.80
N VAL A 233 -13.68 -19.76 3.09
CA VAL A 233 -14.16 -18.36 3.19
C VAL A 233 -14.63 -17.85 1.83
N ILE A 234 -15.35 -16.72 1.83
CA ILE A 234 -15.90 -16.12 0.62
C ILE A 234 -15.19 -14.79 0.36
N VAL A 235 -14.65 -14.60 -0.84
CA VAL A 235 -14.26 -13.28 -1.34
C VAL A 235 -15.47 -12.57 -1.91
N SER A 236 -15.57 -11.25 -1.68
CA SER A 236 -16.58 -10.40 -2.29
C SER A 236 -15.92 -9.23 -3.00
N PHE A 237 -16.29 -9.03 -4.26
CA PHE A 237 -15.90 -7.85 -5.03
C PHE A 237 -16.98 -6.75 -4.99
N ASP A 238 -17.98 -6.84 -4.11
CA ASP A 238 -19.00 -5.79 -3.96
C ASP A 238 -18.35 -4.44 -3.58
N PRO A 239 -18.66 -3.32 -4.26
CA PRO A 239 -18.05 -2.02 -3.98
C PRO A 239 -18.35 -1.44 -2.60
N LYS A 240 -19.39 -1.93 -1.93
CA LYS A 240 -19.79 -1.51 -0.58
C LYS A 240 -20.37 -2.70 0.18
N PRO A 241 -19.52 -3.65 0.61
CA PRO A 241 -19.97 -4.91 1.20
C PRO A 241 -20.67 -4.70 2.54
N ILE A 242 -20.24 -3.69 3.32
CA ILE A 242 -20.84 -3.31 4.60
C ILE A 242 -21.35 -1.87 4.52
N LYS A 243 -22.63 -1.68 4.86
CA LYS A 243 -23.25 -0.35 4.94
C LYS A 243 -22.74 0.42 6.16
N GLY A 244 -22.78 1.75 6.09
CA GLY A 244 -22.38 2.64 7.18
C GLY A 244 -20.97 3.21 7.00
N ASP A 245 -20.34 3.53 8.14
CA ASP A 245 -19.07 4.26 8.25
C ASP A 245 -17.84 3.36 8.03
N TRP A 246 -17.90 2.51 7.00
CA TRP A 246 -16.82 1.63 6.57
C TRP A 246 -16.37 2.00 5.16
N ASN A 247 -15.11 1.76 4.83
CA ASN A 247 -14.62 1.99 3.47
C ASN A 247 -15.36 1.10 2.45
N GLY A 248 -15.47 1.58 1.21
CA GLY A 248 -15.87 0.74 0.09
C GLY A 248 -14.65 0.11 -0.58
N ALA A 249 -14.89 -0.75 -1.57
CA ALA A 249 -13.85 -1.40 -2.37
C ALA A 249 -13.86 -0.84 -3.80
N GLY A 250 -12.70 -0.39 -4.28
CA GLY A 250 -12.50 0.12 -5.63
C GLY A 250 -11.47 -0.72 -6.39
N ALA A 251 -11.39 -0.52 -7.70
CA ALA A 251 -10.32 -1.06 -8.54
C ALA A 251 -9.64 0.10 -9.27
N HIS A 252 -8.79 0.84 -8.56
CA HIS A 252 -8.14 2.01 -9.15
C HIS A 252 -7.27 1.60 -10.35
N CYS A 253 -7.43 2.32 -11.47
CA CYS A 253 -6.74 2.01 -12.72
C CYS A 253 -5.66 3.04 -13.00
N ASN A 254 -4.39 2.63 -12.90
CA ASN A 254 -3.26 3.45 -13.31
C ASN A 254 -3.07 3.34 -14.83
N TYR A 255 -2.99 4.47 -15.53
CA TYR A 255 -2.93 4.49 -16.99
C TYR A 255 -1.89 5.47 -17.53
N SER A 256 -1.15 5.02 -18.56
CA SER A 256 -0.27 5.88 -19.35
C SER A 256 -0.09 5.36 -20.77
N THR A 257 0.04 6.29 -21.72
CA THR A 257 0.54 6.00 -23.07
C THR A 257 2.05 6.23 -23.13
N LYS A 258 2.69 5.83 -24.24
CA LYS A 258 4.10 6.13 -24.48
C LYS A 258 4.38 7.63 -24.38
N SER A 259 3.55 8.47 -25.01
CA SER A 259 3.70 9.93 -24.99
C SER A 259 3.48 10.54 -23.60
N MET A 260 2.67 9.93 -22.73
CA MET A 260 2.54 10.38 -21.33
C MET A 260 3.81 10.14 -20.50
N ARG A 261 4.61 9.13 -20.86
CA ARG A 261 5.84 8.75 -20.14
C ARG A 261 7.09 9.46 -20.66
N GLU A 262 7.03 10.10 -21.81
CA GLU A 262 8.11 10.87 -22.43
C GLU A 262 8.16 12.32 -21.91
N ASP A 263 9.25 13.04 -22.19
CA ASP A 263 9.41 14.43 -21.74
C ASP A 263 8.30 15.34 -22.29
N GLY A 264 7.70 16.15 -21.41
CA GLY A 264 6.50 16.94 -21.73
C GLY A 264 5.19 16.13 -21.67
N GLY A 265 5.24 14.87 -21.24
CA GLY A 265 4.09 13.97 -21.14
C GLY A 265 2.99 14.45 -20.18
N TYR A 266 3.29 15.34 -19.24
CA TYR A 266 2.28 15.93 -18.33
C TYR A 266 1.16 16.65 -19.08
N GLU A 267 1.47 17.38 -20.16
CA GLU A 267 0.44 18.03 -20.99
C GLU A 267 -0.46 17.00 -21.69
N VAL A 268 0.09 15.84 -22.04
CA VAL A 268 -0.69 14.72 -22.61
C VAL A 268 -1.61 14.11 -21.55
N ILE A 269 -1.15 14.01 -20.30
CA ILE A 269 -1.95 13.58 -19.16
C ILE A 269 -3.12 14.54 -18.94
N LEU A 270 -2.87 15.85 -18.89
CA LEU A 270 -3.93 16.85 -18.69
C LEU A 270 -5.01 16.79 -19.78
N LYS A 271 -4.60 16.66 -21.05
CA LYS A 271 -5.54 16.49 -22.18
C LYS A 271 -6.37 15.20 -22.06
N ALA A 272 -5.76 14.10 -21.62
CA ALA A 272 -6.48 12.85 -21.41
C ALA A 272 -7.51 12.97 -20.26
N ILE A 273 -7.16 13.67 -19.18
CA ILE A 273 -8.07 13.94 -18.05
C ILE A 273 -9.25 14.82 -18.51
N GLU A 274 -8.98 15.83 -19.34
CA GLU A 274 -10.03 16.68 -19.93
C GLU A 274 -11.00 15.85 -20.77
N LYS A 275 -10.51 14.99 -21.68
CA LYS A 275 -11.36 14.07 -22.45
C LYS A 275 -12.23 13.18 -21.54
N LEU A 276 -11.64 12.61 -20.48
CA LEU A 276 -12.37 11.77 -19.51
C LEU A 276 -13.45 12.55 -18.76
N SER A 277 -13.27 13.86 -18.54
CA SER A 277 -14.25 14.71 -17.87
C SER A 277 -15.55 14.83 -18.68
N HIS A 278 -15.44 14.89 -20.01
CA HIS A 278 -16.59 15.01 -20.91
C HIS A 278 -17.42 13.72 -20.99
N LYS A 279 -16.79 12.56 -20.79
CA LYS A 279 -17.45 11.24 -20.80
C LYS A 279 -17.68 10.65 -19.41
N HIS A 280 -17.68 11.48 -18.36
CA HIS A 280 -17.77 11.00 -16.98
C HIS A 280 -18.97 10.05 -16.74
N LYS A 281 -20.16 10.41 -17.20
CA LYS A 281 -21.39 9.61 -17.02
C LYS A 281 -21.33 8.25 -17.73
N GLU A 282 -20.79 8.23 -18.95
CA GLU A 282 -20.63 7.01 -19.75
C GLU A 282 -19.68 6.04 -19.07
N HIS A 283 -18.53 6.54 -18.59
CA HIS A 283 -17.58 5.73 -17.82
C HIS A 283 -18.21 5.20 -16.53
N ILE A 284 -18.90 6.04 -15.75
CA ILE A 284 -19.54 5.60 -14.50
C ILE A 284 -20.55 4.47 -14.74
N ALA A 285 -21.31 4.52 -15.83
CA ALA A 285 -22.27 3.47 -16.17
C ALA A 285 -21.63 2.10 -16.45
N ALA A 286 -20.36 2.08 -16.87
CA ALA A 286 -19.61 0.86 -17.16
C ALA A 286 -18.65 0.44 -16.03
N TYR A 287 -18.48 1.27 -14.99
CA TYR A 287 -17.47 1.12 -13.95
C TYR A 287 -17.89 0.23 -12.77
N GLY A 288 -18.78 -0.72 -13.03
CA GLY A 288 -19.29 -1.71 -12.07
C GLY A 288 -20.59 -1.32 -11.38
N GLU A 289 -21.45 -2.31 -11.16
CA GLU A 289 -22.77 -2.13 -10.53
C GLU A 289 -22.66 -1.86 -9.02
N GLY A 290 -23.57 -1.05 -8.47
CA GLY A 290 -23.62 -0.73 -7.04
C GLY A 290 -22.63 0.37 -6.60
N ASN A 291 -21.94 1.00 -7.55
CA ASN A 291 -20.89 1.99 -7.30
C ASN A 291 -21.43 3.28 -6.64
N GLU A 292 -22.73 3.57 -6.78
CA GLU A 292 -23.42 4.67 -6.09
C GLU A 292 -23.40 4.55 -4.56
N ARG A 293 -23.26 3.32 -4.05
CA ARG A 293 -23.11 3.06 -2.60
C ARG A 293 -21.71 3.39 -2.09
N ARG A 294 -20.72 3.45 -3.00
CA ARG A 294 -19.31 3.70 -2.70
C ARG A 294 -18.91 5.15 -2.96
N LEU A 295 -19.17 5.66 -4.16
CA LEU A 295 -18.78 7.00 -4.63
C LEU A 295 -19.69 8.11 -4.05
N THR A 296 -19.47 8.43 -2.79
CA THR A 296 -20.31 9.35 -2.01
C THR A 296 -19.63 10.68 -1.67
N GLY A 297 -18.38 10.87 -2.10
CA GLY A 297 -17.54 12.01 -1.68
C GLY A 297 -16.92 11.86 -0.29
N LYS A 298 -17.20 10.75 0.42
CA LYS A 298 -16.62 10.39 1.73
C LYS A 298 -15.65 9.21 1.57
N HIS A 299 -14.88 8.90 2.62
CA HIS A 299 -13.97 7.75 2.66
C HIS A 299 -13.01 7.65 1.47
N GLU A 300 -12.31 8.75 1.15
CA GLU A 300 -11.32 8.79 0.07
C GLU A 300 -11.89 8.48 -1.34
N THR A 301 -13.17 8.80 -1.56
CA THR A 301 -13.84 8.72 -2.87
C THR A 301 -14.37 10.08 -3.32
N ALA A 302 -14.54 10.25 -4.64
CA ALA A 302 -15.31 11.35 -5.20
C ALA A 302 -16.81 11.07 -5.15
N ASP A 303 -17.63 12.12 -5.27
CA ASP A 303 -19.07 11.99 -5.52
C ASP A 303 -19.34 11.43 -6.92
N ILE A 304 -20.27 10.49 -7.05
CA ILE A 304 -20.56 9.79 -8.31
C ILE A 304 -21.01 10.71 -9.45
N ASN A 305 -21.58 11.88 -9.14
CA ASN A 305 -22.10 12.80 -10.15
C ASN A 305 -21.09 13.88 -10.55
N THR A 306 -19.98 13.99 -9.82
CA THR A 306 -19.03 15.09 -9.96
C THR A 306 -17.67 14.59 -10.40
N PHE A 307 -17.25 14.98 -11.60
CA PHE A 307 -15.87 14.75 -12.04
C PHE A 307 -14.92 15.76 -11.39
N LYS A 308 -13.91 15.26 -10.69
CA LYS A 308 -12.83 16.07 -10.11
C LYS A 308 -11.49 15.43 -10.40
N TRP A 309 -10.47 16.24 -10.63
CA TRP A 309 -9.09 15.76 -10.65
C TRP A 309 -8.20 16.65 -9.79
N GLY A 310 -7.06 16.11 -9.35
CA GLY A 310 -6.05 16.91 -8.66
C GLY A 310 -4.78 16.14 -8.32
N VAL A 311 -3.72 16.88 -8.02
CA VAL A 311 -2.43 16.29 -7.66
C VAL A 311 -2.45 15.82 -6.21
N ALA A 312 -2.07 14.56 -6.00
CA ALA A 312 -2.15 13.84 -4.73
C ALA A 312 -3.53 13.92 -4.03
N ASN A 313 -4.60 14.19 -4.78
CA ASN A 313 -5.94 14.34 -4.22
C ASN A 313 -6.68 13.01 -4.17
N ARG A 314 -6.69 12.37 -2.99
CA ARG A 314 -7.47 11.14 -2.74
C ARG A 314 -8.98 11.37 -2.62
N GLY A 315 -9.49 12.59 -2.75
CA GLY A 315 -10.94 12.86 -2.86
C GLY A 315 -11.40 13.06 -4.31
N ALA A 316 -10.49 12.96 -5.28
CA ALA A 316 -10.77 13.22 -6.68
C ALA A 316 -11.13 11.93 -7.44
N SER A 317 -11.83 12.11 -8.56
CA SER A 317 -12.16 11.05 -9.52
C SER A 317 -10.88 10.56 -10.21
N ILE A 318 -10.05 11.49 -10.66
CA ILE A 318 -8.71 11.22 -11.20
C ILE A 318 -7.65 11.83 -10.29
N ARG A 319 -6.63 11.04 -9.94
CA ARG A 319 -5.48 11.51 -9.18
C ARG A 319 -4.23 11.51 -10.07
N VAL A 320 -3.45 12.57 -9.99
CA VAL A 320 -2.10 12.59 -10.55
C VAL A 320 -1.09 12.53 -9.39
N GLY A 321 -0.08 11.67 -9.49
CA GLY A 321 0.95 11.56 -8.47
C GLY A 321 1.80 12.84 -8.38
N ARG A 322 2.30 13.16 -7.18
CA ARG A 322 3.27 14.26 -7.03
C ARG A 322 4.53 14.01 -7.84
N ASP A 323 4.98 12.76 -7.90
CA ASP A 323 6.15 12.38 -8.70
C ASP A 323 5.91 12.62 -10.19
N THR A 324 4.71 12.31 -10.70
CA THR A 324 4.31 12.59 -12.09
C THR A 324 4.28 14.08 -12.38
N GLU A 325 3.73 14.90 -11.47
CA GLU A 325 3.71 16.36 -11.62
C GLU A 325 5.14 16.92 -11.60
N ALA A 326 5.95 16.53 -10.62
CA ALA A 326 7.33 17.00 -10.45
C ALA A 326 8.24 16.60 -11.63
N ALA A 327 8.06 15.40 -12.17
CA ALA A 327 8.82 14.92 -13.33
C ALA A 327 8.31 15.48 -14.67
N GLY A 328 7.12 16.09 -14.70
CA GLY A 328 6.49 16.55 -15.93
C GLY A 328 6.11 15.43 -16.91
N LYS A 329 6.01 14.18 -16.43
CA LYS A 329 5.68 12.96 -17.20
C LYS A 329 5.36 11.78 -16.27
N GLY A 330 4.64 10.79 -16.76
CA GLY A 330 4.32 9.57 -16.01
C GLY A 330 2.95 8.98 -16.34
N TYR A 331 2.10 8.86 -15.31
CA TYR A 331 0.77 8.26 -15.39
C TYR A 331 -0.23 8.98 -14.48
N PHE A 332 -1.52 8.75 -14.71
CA PHE A 332 -2.61 9.13 -13.80
C PHE A 332 -3.37 7.91 -13.29
N GLU A 333 -4.13 8.09 -12.22
CA GLU A 333 -4.92 7.06 -11.54
C GLU A 333 -6.42 7.40 -11.66
N ASP A 334 -7.19 6.55 -12.34
CA ASP A 334 -8.66 6.63 -12.34
C ASP A 334 -9.22 5.85 -11.15
N ARG A 335 -9.85 6.56 -10.21
CA ARG A 335 -10.29 6.02 -8.91
C ARG A 335 -11.78 5.68 -8.89
N ARG A 336 -12.45 5.88 -10.02
CA ARG A 336 -13.90 5.67 -10.19
C ARG A 336 -14.32 4.21 -10.41
N PRO A 337 -13.51 3.28 -10.95
CA PRO A 337 -13.95 1.89 -11.10
C PRO A 337 -14.22 1.23 -9.74
N ALA A 338 -15.33 0.50 -9.65
CA ALA A 338 -15.68 -0.34 -8.50
C ALA A 338 -14.83 -1.61 -8.47
N SER A 339 -14.72 -2.26 -7.32
CA SER A 339 -13.99 -3.53 -7.16
C SER A 339 -14.52 -4.68 -8.03
N ASN A 340 -15.82 -4.66 -8.38
CA ASN A 340 -16.47 -5.63 -9.28
C ASN A 340 -16.41 -5.21 -10.76
N MET A 341 -15.66 -4.17 -11.13
CA MET A 341 -15.56 -3.76 -12.53
C MET A 341 -15.01 -4.88 -13.42
N ASP A 342 -15.43 -4.89 -14.68
CA ASP A 342 -14.85 -5.71 -15.73
C ASP A 342 -13.59 -5.01 -16.27
N PRO A 343 -12.40 -5.61 -16.11
CA PRO A 343 -11.15 -4.96 -16.50
C PRO A 343 -11.04 -4.75 -18.01
N ASP A 344 -11.64 -5.62 -18.83
CA ASP A 344 -11.61 -5.48 -20.30
C ASP A 344 -12.42 -4.26 -20.72
N VAL A 345 -13.60 -4.08 -20.12
CA VAL A 345 -14.45 -2.91 -20.36
C VAL A 345 -13.77 -1.62 -19.91
N VAL A 346 -13.25 -1.59 -18.68
CA VAL A 346 -12.65 -0.37 -18.12
C VAL A 346 -11.40 0.03 -18.89
N THR A 347 -10.52 -0.92 -19.21
CA THR A 347 -9.28 -0.63 -19.95
C THR A 347 -9.58 -0.18 -21.38
N ALA A 348 -10.53 -0.82 -22.07
CA ALA A 348 -10.96 -0.42 -23.41
C ALA A 348 -11.56 0.99 -23.43
N MET A 349 -12.44 1.32 -22.48
CA MET A 349 -13.06 2.65 -22.44
C MET A 349 -12.07 3.76 -22.09
N ILE A 350 -11.10 3.51 -21.20
CA ILE A 350 -10.02 4.48 -20.94
C ILE A 350 -9.18 4.69 -22.20
N ALA A 351 -8.81 3.62 -22.89
CA ALA A 351 -8.05 3.71 -24.13
C ALA A 351 -8.84 4.45 -25.23
N GLU A 352 -10.10 4.08 -25.46
CA GLU A 352 -10.98 4.71 -26.45
C GLU A 352 -11.13 6.22 -26.17
N THR A 353 -11.46 6.61 -24.94
CA THR A 353 -11.67 8.02 -24.62
C THR A 353 -10.39 8.85 -24.67
N THR A 354 -9.22 8.26 -24.38
CA THR A 354 -7.97 9.02 -24.30
C THR A 354 -7.18 9.03 -25.62
N ILE A 355 -7.24 7.95 -26.40
CA ILE A 355 -6.45 7.77 -27.63
C ILE A 355 -7.26 8.12 -28.88
N LEU A 356 -8.47 7.58 -29.00
CA LEU A 356 -9.35 7.81 -30.15
C LEU A 356 -10.05 9.19 -30.02
#